data_AF-A0A0Q6EMM6-F1
#
_entry.id   AF-A0A0Q6EMM6-F1
#
_cell.length_a   1.000
_cell.length_b   1.000
_cell.length_c   1.000
_cell.angle_alpha   90.00
_cell.angle_beta   90.00
_cell.angle_gamma   90.00
#
_symmetry.space_group_name_H-M   'P 1'
#
loop_
_entity.id
_entity.type
_entity.pdbx_description
1 polymer ?
#
loop_
_entity_poly.entity_id
_entity_poly.type
_entity_poly.pdbx_seq_one_letter_code
_entity_poly.pdbx_strand_id
1 'polypeptide(L)'
;MNIHLARSVEKVSLGAGEPAAWLLTRLARHNGYEDVAKFGSVIGVSEAEVRRGNQIDELSQIAGVDPNLVREWSPVGTSRVKARLRGEIIRMPWDWRNPAIGRKVRFCPNCVAEDLRGGQDTPARVPFVRAWWCLRDVHHCHVHGNVLLETADTTSATITADLWSECAGRKVDIADTASIAADLYVLGRIGVTERVLMPGLDEFELGEASAVLSWLGELATVGKEALDIRSLPFGEAMGVRSAGLEIAKDWPNRIERRLQELFEMPRAGKGGPKAVYGRFYNRLYDQRFGRDGHEARTALAQIVEEHALERLPFGVDTTLFEKPTFSSKMVTLQHAALISGFKKPDFIKVAAGMGIILEEGDELRRRGVERALADDLADIRRRSLTGEELADEACLDLEDIVRLKSSAVIAPYLAGATPAMDLYHSDALQTLMNREVL
;
A
#
# COMPACT_ATOMS: atom_id res chain seq x y z
N MET A 1 47.21 9.42 -1.57
CA MET A 1 47.05 9.12 -3.01
C MET A 1 48.41 9.27 -3.69
N ASN A 2 48.90 8.22 -4.36
CA ASN A 2 50.21 8.27 -5.02
C ASN A 2 50.04 8.98 -6.37
N ILE A 3 50.41 10.26 -6.46
CA ILE A 3 50.16 11.14 -7.64
C ILE A 3 50.67 10.54 -8.95
N HIS A 4 51.67 9.66 -8.89
CA HIS A 4 52.22 8.95 -10.05
C HIS A 4 51.26 7.88 -10.63
N LEU A 5 50.43 7.22 -9.82
CA LEU A 5 49.50 6.18 -10.29
C LEU A 5 48.26 6.76 -10.98
N ALA A 6 47.78 7.93 -10.55
CA ALA A 6 46.63 8.59 -11.18
C ALA A 6 46.92 9.04 -12.62
N ARG A 7 48.20 9.24 -12.99
CA ARG A 7 48.62 9.61 -14.35
C ARG A 7 48.71 8.43 -15.32
N SER A 8 48.72 7.19 -14.84
CA SER A 8 48.84 5.98 -15.66
C SER A 8 47.51 5.26 -15.91
N VAL A 9 46.39 5.78 -15.38
CA VAL A 9 45.06 5.20 -15.60
C VAL A 9 44.52 5.67 -16.95
N GLU A 10 44.23 4.72 -17.83
CA GLU A 10 43.51 4.98 -19.07
C GLU A 10 42.05 5.31 -18.75
N LYS A 11 41.54 6.40 -19.34
CA LYS A 11 40.24 6.96 -19.00
C LYS A 11 39.14 6.39 -19.89
N VAL A 12 37.93 6.30 -19.35
CA VAL A 12 36.72 5.94 -20.09
C VAL A 12 35.77 7.12 -20.20
N SER A 13 35.03 7.24 -21.29
CA SER A 13 33.98 8.25 -21.40
C SER A 13 32.76 7.87 -20.55
N LEU A 14 32.21 8.86 -19.85
CA LEU A 14 30.97 8.70 -19.07
C LEU A 14 29.79 8.40 -20.01
N GLY A 15 29.08 7.31 -19.71
CA GLY A 15 27.83 6.98 -20.39
C GLY A 15 26.68 7.86 -19.91
N ALA A 16 25.75 8.21 -20.81
CA ALA A 16 24.55 8.95 -20.44
C ALA A 16 23.69 8.16 -19.45
N GLY A 17 23.54 8.67 -18.22
CA GLY A 17 22.81 7.97 -17.17
C GLY A 17 23.64 6.95 -16.38
N GLU A 18 24.97 6.89 -16.56
CA GLU A 18 25.82 5.91 -15.91
C GLU A 18 26.05 6.24 -14.41
N PRO A 19 25.75 5.32 -13.47
CA PRO A 19 26.06 5.52 -12.06
C PRO A 19 27.55 5.27 -11.76
N ALA A 20 28.05 5.89 -10.69
CA ALA A 20 29.46 5.85 -10.28
C ALA A 20 30.03 4.43 -10.12
N ALA A 21 29.24 3.51 -9.56
CA ALA A 21 29.65 2.12 -9.40
C ALA A 21 29.96 1.43 -10.74
N TRP A 22 29.22 1.79 -11.80
CA TRP A 22 29.45 1.27 -13.14
C TRP A 22 30.58 1.96 -13.88
N LEU A 23 30.72 3.27 -13.67
CA LEU A 23 31.90 4.00 -14.14
C LEU A 23 33.18 3.38 -13.58
N LEU A 24 33.23 3.10 -12.26
CA LEU A 24 34.36 2.42 -11.62
C LEU A 24 34.58 1.03 -12.21
N THR A 25 33.51 0.28 -12.46
CA THR A 25 33.59 -1.07 -13.06
C THR A 25 34.19 -1.02 -14.47
N ARG A 26 33.71 -0.11 -15.32
CA ARG A 26 34.24 0.07 -16.68
C ARG A 26 35.67 0.58 -16.68
N LEU A 27 36.00 1.51 -15.79
CA LEU A 27 37.35 2.03 -15.64
C LEU A 27 38.33 0.92 -15.23
N ALA A 28 37.97 0.08 -14.25
CA ALA A 28 38.78 -1.06 -13.84
C ALA A 28 39.05 -2.00 -15.01
N ARG A 29 38.01 -2.35 -15.76
CA ARG A 29 38.08 -3.27 -16.90
C ARG A 29 38.91 -2.73 -18.04
N HIS A 30 38.75 -1.44 -18.35
CA HIS A 30 39.55 -0.77 -19.38
C HIS A 30 41.05 -0.81 -19.04
N ASN A 31 41.39 -0.76 -17.74
CA ASN A 31 42.76 -0.85 -17.25
C ASN A 31 43.22 -2.30 -16.97
N GLY A 32 42.49 -3.32 -17.45
CA GLY A 32 42.88 -4.73 -17.33
C GLY A 32 42.62 -5.38 -15.97
N TYR A 33 41.84 -4.76 -15.09
CA TYR A 33 41.50 -5.33 -13.78
C TYR A 33 40.16 -6.06 -13.82
N GLU A 34 40.17 -7.31 -13.35
CA GLU A 34 38.92 -8.07 -13.19
C GLU A 34 38.22 -7.81 -11.86
N ASP A 35 39.02 -7.60 -10.83
CA ASP A 35 38.54 -7.29 -9.48
C ASP A 35 38.48 -5.77 -9.31
N VAL A 36 37.26 -5.25 -9.27
CA VAL A 36 36.98 -3.82 -9.11
C VAL A 36 37.42 -3.30 -7.74
N ALA A 37 37.31 -4.11 -6.68
CA ALA A 37 37.77 -3.71 -5.35
C ALA A 37 39.30 -3.62 -5.31
N LYS A 38 40.00 -4.55 -5.98
CA LYS A 38 41.46 -4.49 -6.13
C LYS A 38 41.89 -3.26 -6.93
N PHE A 39 41.23 -2.98 -8.06
CA PHE A 39 41.50 -1.77 -8.84
C PHE A 39 41.26 -0.51 -8.01
N GLY A 40 40.11 -0.42 -7.35
CA GLY A 40 39.76 0.67 -6.45
C GLY A 40 40.86 0.92 -5.41
N SER A 41 41.35 -0.14 -4.77
CA SER A 41 42.44 -0.04 -3.78
C SER A 41 43.74 0.54 -4.39
N VAL A 42 44.05 0.21 -5.64
CA VAL A 42 45.22 0.76 -6.37
C VAL A 42 45.05 2.25 -6.64
N ILE A 43 43.85 2.69 -7.02
CA ILE A 43 43.57 4.10 -7.35
C ILE A 43 43.14 4.93 -6.13
N GLY A 44 43.05 4.32 -4.94
CA GLY A 44 42.67 4.99 -3.69
C GLY A 44 41.17 5.22 -3.51
N VAL A 45 40.33 4.43 -4.17
CA VAL A 45 38.86 4.51 -4.12
C VAL A 45 38.27 3.19 -3.64
N SER A 46 37.36 3.24 -2.67
CA SER A 46 36.63 2.07 -2.18
C SER A 46 35.37 1.84 -3.01
N GLU A 47 35.23 0.64 -3.58
CA GLU A 47 34.02 0.24 -4.31
C GLU A 47 32.76 0.39 -3.44
N ALA A 48 32.85 0.04 -2.16
CA ALA A 48 31.73 0.16 -1.23
C ALA A 48 31.33 1.62 -0.99
N GLU A 49 32.31 2.53 -0.91
CA GLU A 49 32.04 3.96 -0.71
C GLU A 49 31.52 4.62 -1.98
N VAL A 50 32.02 4.23 -3.16
CA VAL A 50 31.46 4.66 -4.46
C VAL A 50 30.00 4.24 -4.60
N ARG A 51 29.65 3.01 -4.23
CA ARG A 51 28.25 2.52 -4.26
C ARG A 51 27.32 3.26 -3.29
N ARG A 52 27.86 3.88 -2.24
CA ARG A 52 27.12 4.74 -1.30
C ARG A 52 27.06 6.20 -1.73
N GLY A 53 27.80 6.55 -2.79
CA GLY A 53 27.94 7.90 -3.31
C GLY A 53 28.95 8.78 -2.57
N ASN A 54 29.81 8.20 -1.71
CA ASN A 54 30.72 8.95 -0.85
C ASN A 54 32.03 9.35 -1.52
N GLN A 55 32.46 8.62 -2.57
CA GLN A 55 33.73 8.88 -3.27
C GLN A 55 33.53 9.18 -4.76
N ILE A 56 32.45 9.91 -5.08
CA ILE A 56 32.14 10.28 -6.46
C ILE A 56 33.17 11.30 -6.99
N ASP A 57 33.61 12.25 -6.17
CA ASP A 57 34.54 13.29 -6.60
C ASP A 57 35.92 12.73 -6.94
N GLU A 58 36.46 11.85 -6.08
CA GLU A 58 37.73 11.17 -6.31
C GLU A 58 37.68 10.28 -7.55
N LEU A 59 36.62 9.48 -7.70
CA LEU A 59 36.42 8.66 -8.89
C LEU A 59 36.35 9.53 -10.15
N SER A 60 35.60 10.62 -10.11
CA SER A 60 35.40 11.50 -11.27
C SER A 60 36.69 12.20 -11.67
N GLN A 61 37.51 12.61 -10.70
CA GLN A 61 38.85 13.15 -10.94
C GLN A 61 39.75 12.14 -11.66
N ILE A 62 39.74 10.88 -11.21
CA ILE A 62 40.55 9.80 -11.80
C ILE A 62 40.04 9.47 -13.22
N ALA A 63 38.73 9.35 -13.41
CA ALA A 63 38.12 9.10 -14.70
C ALA A 63 38.22 10.30 -15.66
N GLY A 64 38.47 11.51 -15.14
CA GLY A 64 38.53 12.74 -15.93
C GLY A 64 37.17 13.20 -16.42
N VAL A 65 36.12 13.03 -15.59
CA VAL A 65 34.73 13.41 -15.90
C VAL A 65 34.22 14.42 -14.89
N ASP A 66 33.15 15.16 -15.24
CA ASP A 66 32.52 16.09 -14.31
C ASP A 66 31.83 15.30 -13.16
N PRO A 67 32.20 15.53 -11.89
CA PRO A 67 31.58 14.84 -10.75
C PRO A 67 30.08 15.10 -10.63
N ASN A 68 29.57 16.25 -11.10
CA ASN A 68 28.14 16.54 -11.04
C ASN A 68 27.33 15.60 -11.95
N LEU A 69 27.82 15.33 -13.15
CA LEU A 69 27.17 14.40 -14.08
C LEU A 69 27.12 12.98 -13.51
N VAL A 70 28.17 12.54 -12.83
CA VAL A 70 28.20 11.22 -12.17
C VAL A 70 27.28 11.19 -10.95
N ARG A 71 27.30 12.25 -10.13
CA ARG A 71 26.48 12.39 -8.92
C ARG A 71 25.00 12.38 -9.22
N GLU A 72 24.58 13.02 -10.31
CA GLU A 72 23.18 13.03 -10.73
C GLU A 72 22.60 11.62 -10.90
N TRP A 73 23.39 10.68 -11.43
CA TRP A 73 22.94 9.32 -11.72
C TRP A 73 23.33 8.29 -10.66
N SER A 74 23.89 8.73 -9.54
CA SER A 74 24.37 7.85 -8.47
C SER A 74 23.57 8.11 -7.19
N PRO A 75 23.02 7.08 -6.53
CA PRO A 75 22.40 7.27 -5.22
C PRO A 75 23.43 7.77 -4.21
N VAL A 76 23.13 8.90 -3.58
CA VAL A 76 23.94 9.47 -2.49
C VAL A 76 23.19 9.26 -1.18
N GLY A 77 23.79 8.51 -0.24
CA GLY A 77 23.16 8.19 1.03
C GLY A 77 22.72 9.44 1.81
N THR A 78 21.46 9.47 2.26
CA THR A 78 20.94 10.48 3.20
C THR A 78 20.70 9.89 4.58
N SER A 79 20.51 8.58 4.66
CA SER A 79 20.49 7.80 5.90
C SER A 79 20.90 6.35 5.61
N ARG A 80 20.84 5.45 6.60
CA ARG A 80 21.12 4.01 6.41
C ARG A 80 20.20 3.35 5.37
N VAL A 81 18.97 3.85 5.21
CA VAL A 81 17.91 3.24 4.41
C VAL A 81 17.35 4.16 3.33
N LYS A 82 17.88 5.38 3.20
CA LYS A 82 17.45 6.36 2.19
C LYS A 82 18.66 6.90 1.42
N ALA A 83 18.46 7.16 0.14
CA ALA A 83 19.43 7.82 -0.72
C ALA A 83 18.73 8.85 -1.61
N ARG A 84 19.44 9.88 -2.02
CA ARG A 84 19.00 10.87 -3.00
C ARG A 84 19.47 10.47 -4.40
N LEU A 85 18.57 10.52 -5.37
CA LEU A 85 18.83 10.31 -6.80
C LEU A 85 18.05 11.37 -7.59
N ARG A 86 18.76 12.24 -8.33
CA ARG A 86 18.15 13.34 -9.13
C ARG A 86 17.11 14.18 -8.37
N GLY A 87 17.43 14.53 -7.12
CA GLY A 87 16.55 15.31 -6.24
C GLY A 87 15.47 14.51 -5.52
N GLU A 88 15.20 13.28 -5.94
CA GLU A 88 14.21 12.38 -5.33
C GLU A 88 14.83 11.51 -4.23
N ILE A 89 14.04 11.12 -3.24
CA ILE A 89 14.45 10.19 -2.19
C ILE A 89 13.94 8.79 -2.50
N ILE A 90 14.85 7.81 -2.49
CA ILE A 90 14.57 6.39 -2.71
C ILE A 90 14.99 5.56 -1.49
N ARG A 91 14.39 4.39 -1.32
CA ARG A 91 14.67 3.47 -0.20
C ARG A 91 15.73 2.46 -0.58
N MET A 92 16.78 2.39 0.22
CA MET A 92 17.89 1.45 0.05
C MET A 92 17.72 0.26 1.01
N PRO A 93 17.84 -1.01 0.57
CA PRO A 93 18.12 -1.48 -0.80
C PRO A 93 16.85 -1.86 -1.61
N TRP A 94 15.66 -1.41 -1.17
CA TRP A 94 14.37 -1.90 -1.71
C TRP A 94 13.96 -1.30 -3.04
N ASP A 95 14.41 -0.09 -3.37
CA ASP A 95 14.08 0.60 -4.63
C ASP A 95 15.27 0.62 -5.59
N TRP A 96 16.49 0.41 -5.10
CA TRP A 96 17.70 0.37 -5.90
C TRP A 96 18.34 -1.01 -5.87
N ARG A 97 18.53 -1.59 -7.05
CA ARG A 97 19.40 -2.76 -7.22
C ARG A 97 20.81 -2.25 -7.42
N ASN A 98 21.62 -2.40 -6.37
CA ASN A 98 23.02 -2.04 -6.44
C ASN A 98 23.68 -2.88 -7.54
N PRO A 99 24.23 -2.24 -8.57
CA PRO A 99 24.98 -2.95 -9.57
C PRO A 99 26.28 -3.41 -8.93
N ALA A 100 26.38 -4.70 -8.74
CA ALA A 100 27.53 -5.33 -8.13
C ALA A 100 27.96 -6.49 -9.01
N ILE A 101 29.27 -6.70 -9.09
CA ILE A 101 29.83 -7.90 -9.68
C ILE A 101 29.20 -9.13 -9.01
N GLY A 102 28.78 -10.11 -9.81
CA GLY A 102 28.10 -11.32 -9.36
C GLY A 102 26.60 -11.17 -9.08
N ARG A 103 25.99 -10.04 -9.45
CA ARG A 103 24.53 -9.86 -9.42
C ARG A 103 23.99 -9.75 -10.84
N LYS A 104 22.77 -10.25 -11.04
CA LYS A 104 22.03 -10.03 -12.29
C LYS A 104 21.96 -8.54 -12.59
N VAL A 105 22.22 -8.19 -13.84
CA VAL A 105 22.15 -6.83 -14.34
C VAL A 105 20.93 -6.72 -15.24
N ARG A 106 20.18 -5.64 -15.09
CA ARG A 106 19.09 -5.32 -16.01
C ARG A 106 19.61 -4.50 -17.17
N PHE A 107 19.09 -4.77 -18.36
CA PHE A 107 19.52 -4.09 -19.58
C PHE A 107 18.41 -4.08 -20.63
N CYS A 108 18.55 -3.16 -21.58
CA CYS A 108 17.81 -3.18 -22.83
C CYS A 108 18.73 -3.73 -23.93
N PRO A 109 18.34 -4.81 -24.65
CA PRO A 109 19.14 -5.35 -25.75
C PRO A 109 19.47 -4.31 -26.83
N ASN A 110 18.50 -3.45 -27.16
CA ASN A 110 18.66 -2.41 -28.18
C ASN A 110 19.65 -1.32 -27.76
N CYS A 111 19.59 -0.83 -26.51
CA CYS A 111 20.60 0.09 -25.98
C CYS A 111 22.00 -0.53 -26.01
N VAL A 112 22.14 -1.80 -25.62
CA VAL A 112 23.44 -2.50 -25.65
C VAL A 112 23.94 -2.64 -27.09
N ALA A 113 23.07 -2.99 -28.04
CA ALA A 113 23.43 -3.07 -29.46
C ALA A 113 23.84 -1.70 -30.05
N GLU A 114 23.20 -0.62 -29.63
CA GLU A 114 23.59 0.74 -29.99
C GLU A 114 24.94 1.14 -29.39
N ASP A 115 25.17 0.84 -28.11
CA ASP A 115 26.45 1.09 -27.45
C ASP A 115 27.58 0.32 -28.17
N LEU A 116 27.38 -0.96 -28.51
CA LEU A 116 28.35 -1.78 -29.25
C LEU A 116 28.65 -1.24 -30.65
N ARG A 117 27.62 -0.81 -31.41
CA ARG A 117 27.81 -0.21 -32.74
C ARG A 117 28.56 1.12 -32.65
N GLY A 118 28.22 1.94 -31.67
CA GLY A 118 28.86 3.24 -31.45
C GLY A 118 30.30 3.14 -30.93
N GLY A 119 30.70 1.98 -30.38
CA GLY A 119 32.01 1.73 -29.79
C GLY A 119 33.08 1.11 -30.68
N GLN A 120 32.78 0.81 -31.95
CA GLN A 120 33.77 0.27 -32.88
C GLN A 120 34.94 1.24 -33.17
N ASP A 121 34.70 2.56 -33.06
CA ASP A 121 35.71 3.59 -33.37
C ASP A 121 36.42 4.16 -32.13
N THR A 122 36.04 3.76 -30.91
CA THR A 122 36.68 4.28 -29.69
C THR A 122 36.50 3.30 -28.51
N PRO A 123 37.59 2.79 -27.90
CA PRO A 123 37.53 1.95 -26.68
C PRO A 123 36.75 2.58 -25.51
N ALA A 124 36.48 3.89 -25.58
CA ALA A 124 35.70 4.64 -24.61
C ALA A 124 34.19 4.30 -24.60
N ARG A 125 33.64 3.67 -25.64
CA ARG A 125 32.18 3.43 -25.81
C ARG A 125 31.78 1.96 -25.63
N VAL A 126 32.29 1.34 -24.56
CA VAL A 126 31.82 0.02 -24.11
C VAL A 126 30.40 0.13 -23.54
N PRO A 127 29.51 -0.86 -23.76
CA PRO A 127 28.20 -0.89 -23.11
C PRO A 127 28.29 -0.70 -21.61
N PHE A 128 27.32 0.04 -21.08
CA PHE A 128 27.25 0.41 -19.68
C PHE A 128 25.81 0.31 -19.18
N VAL A 129 25.67 0.22 -17.87
CA VAL A 129 24.35 0.21 -17.24
C VAL A 129 23.91 1.62 -16.93
N ARG A 130 22.66 1.89 -17.26
CA ARG A 130 22.00 3.15 -16.94
C ARG A 130 21.35 3.07 -15.56
N ALA A 131 21.37 4.17 -14.82
CA ALA A 131 20.85 4.28 -13.46
C ALA A 131 19.36 3.90 -13.36
N TRP A 132 18.54 4.21 -14.36
CA TRP A 132 17.14 3.79 -14.35
C TRP A 132 16.97 2.27 -14.50
N TRP A 133 17.94 1.55 -15.07
CA TRP A 133 17.94 0.08 -15.03
C TRP A 133 18.26 -0.47 -13.63
N CYS A 134 18.72 0.36 -12.69
CA CYS A 134 18.95 -0.01 -11.29
C CYS A 134 17.71 0.25 -10.41
N LEU A 135 16.71 1.01 -10.86
CA LEU A 135 15.46 1.20 -10.11
C LEU A 135 14.59 -0.05 -10.17
N ARG A 136 14.43 -0.75 -9.05
CA ARG A 136 13.78 -2.08 -8.98
C ARG A 136 12.39 -2.08 -9.59
N ASP A 137 11.70 -0.97 -9.45
CA ASP A 137 10.35 -0.78 -9.94
C ASP A 137 10.30 -0.15 -11.34
N VAL A 138 11.40 -0.17 -12.10
CA VAL A 138 11.42 0.16 -13.53
C VAL A 138 11.83 -1.08 -14.31
N HIS A 139 10.98 -1.47 -15.24
CA HIS A 139 11.04 -2.69 -16.03
C HIS A 139 10.94 -2.41 -17.53
N HIS A 140 10.73 -1.16 -17.94
CA HIS A 140 10.63 -0.71 -19.32
C HIS A 140 11.81 0.17 -19.74
N CYS A 141 12.27 0.00 -20.98
CA CYS A 141 13.21 0.93 -21.61
C CYS A 141 12.49 2.08 -22.30
N HIS A 142 12.55 3.29 -21.74
CA HIS A 142 11.92 4.47 -22.33
C HIS A 142 12.49 4.91 -23.70
N VAL A 143 13.67 4.42 -24.07
CA VAL A 143 14.29 4.75 -25.37
C VAL A 143 13.71 3.88 -26.49
N HIS A 144 13.52 2.59 -26.21
CA HIS A 144 13.19 1.58 -27.23
C HIS A 144 11.81 0.93 -27.07
N GLY A 145 11.08 1.25 -26.01
CA GLY A 145 9.72 0.74 -25.80
C GLY A 145 9.65 -0.72 -25.33
N ASN A 146 10.78 -1.40 -25.12
CA ASN A 146 10.79 -2.83 -24.79
C ASN A 146 10.90 -3.09 -23.29
N VAL A 147 10.48 -4.29 -22.87
CA VAL A 147 10.69 -4.79 -21.51
C VAL A 147 12.19 -4.98 -21.27
N LEU A 148 12.70 -4.62 -20.09
CA LEU A 148 14.10 -4.88 -19.72
C LEU A 148 14.32 -6.38 -19.54
N LEU A 149 15.54 -6.84 -19.79
CA LEU A 149 15.94 -8.21 -19.51
C LEU A 149 16.92 -8.24 -18.35
N GLU A 150 17.06 -9.41 -17.72
CA GLU A 150 18.13 -9.68 -16.76
C GLU A 150 19.18 -10.61 -17.37
N THR A 151 20.45 -10.36 -17.04
CA THR A 151 21.51 -11.34 -17.28
C THR A 151 21.25 -12.60 -16.46
N ALA A 152 21.77 -13.74 -16.91
CA ALA A 152 21.86 -14.92 -16.06
C ALA A 152 22.68 -14.61 -14.79
N ASP A 153 22.57 -15.46 -13.76
CA ASP A 153 23.46 -15.37 -12.60
C ASP A 153 24.90 -15.56 -13.09
N THR A 154 25.65 -14.46 -13.16
CA THR A 154 27.07 -14.50 -13.49
C THR A 154 27.79 -14.96 -12.23
N THR A 155 27.93 -16.28 -12.07
CA THR A 155 28.75 -16.87 -11.00
C THR A 155 30.23 -16.50 -11.15
N SER A 156 30.64 -16.04 -12.34
CA SER A 156 31.93 -15.41 -12.58
C SER A 156 31.85 -13.89 -12.52
N ALA A 157 32.91 -13.27 -12.03
CA ALA A 157 33.06 -11.85 -11.78
C ALA A 157 33.05 -10.97 -13.05
N THR A 158 32.70 -11.49 -14.21
CA THR A 158 33.16 -10.94 -15.50
C THR A 158 31.99 -10.56 -16.38
N ILE A 159 31.63 -9.27 -16.31
CA ILE A 159 30.83 -8.63 -17.35
C ILE A 159 31.80 -8.35 -18.50
N THR A 160 31.86 -9.29 -19.45
CA THR A 160 32.78 -9.28 -20.58
C THR A 160 32.17 -8.62 -21.81
N ALA A 161 33.00 -8.33 -22.81
CA ALA A 161 32.52 -7.96 -24.14
C ALA A 161 31.60 -9.03 -24.74
N ASP A 162 31.89 -10.32 -24.46
CA ASP A 162 31.07 -11.44 -24.91
C ASP A 162 29.68 -11.42 -24.27
N LEU A 163 29.59 -11.15 -22.96
CA LEU A 163 28.30 -11.02 -22.26
C LEU A 163 27.44 -9.92 -22.88
N TRP A 164 28.03 -8.76 -23.18
CA TRP A 164 27.28 -7.67 -23.81
C TRP A 164 26.86 -8.01 -25.24
N SER A 165 27.70 -8.74 -25.99
CA SER A 165 27.37 -9.21 -27.34
C SER A 165 26.20 -10.20 -27.30
N GLU A 166 26.19 -11.12 -26.34
CA GLU A 166 25.05 -12.01 -26.09
C GLU A 166 23.80 -11.21 -25.73
N CYS A 167 23.92 -10.24 -24.82
CA CYS A 167 22.82 -9.38 -24.39
C CYS A 167 22.20 -8.61 -25.57
N ALA A 168 23.02 -8.06 -26.47
CA ALA A 168 22.57 -7.35 -27.66
C ALA A 168 21.78 -8.25 -28.64
N GLY A 169 22.11 -9.54 -28.71
CA GLY A 169 21.45 -10.51 -29.58
C GLY A 169 20.11 -11.04 -29.04
N ARG A 170 19.74 -10.72 -27.80
CA ARG A 170 18.51 -11.25 -27.19
C ARG A 170 17.27 -10.59 -27.75
N LYS A 171 16.33 -11.42 -28.18
CA LYS A 171 14.97 -10.99 -28.56
C LYS A 171 14.24 -10.49 -27.33
N VAL A 172 13.42 -9.46 -27.53
CA VAL A 172 12.69 -8.80 -26.46
C VAL A 172 11.33 -8.36 -26.97
N ASP A 173 10.33 -8.48 -26.10
CA ASP A 173 8.98 -8.04 -26.39
C ASP A 173 8.86 -6.52 -26.23
N ILE A 174 8.08 -5.92 -27.12
CA ILE A 174 7.62 -4.53 -26.95
C ILE A 174 6.67 -4.50 -25.76
N ALA A 175 6.90 -3.56 -24.85
CA ALA A 175 6.03 -3.40 -23.70
C ALA A 175 4.65 -2.92 -24.16
N ASP A 176 3.60 -3.49 -23.56
CA ASP A 176 2.25 -2.98 -23.73
C ASP A 176 2.16 -1.55 -23.17
N THR A 177 1.58 -0.64 -23.94
CA THR A 177 1.55 0.80 -23.61
C THR A 177 0.71 1.06 -22.35
N ALA A 178 -0.35 0.29 -22.11
CA ALA A 178 -1.14 0.41 -20.89
C ALA A 178 -0.35 -0.05 -19.65
N SER A 179 0.62 -0.93 -19.83
CA SER A 179 1.41 -1.53 -18.75
C SER A 179 2.60 -0.68 -18.33
N ILE A 180 3.05 0.32 -19.11
CA ILE A 180 4.25 1.13 -18.80
C ILE A 180 3.97 2.40 -17.96
N ALA A 181 2.71 2.73 -17.67
CA ALA A 181 2.35 4.02 -17.08
C ALA A 181 3.06 4.29 -15.73
N ALA A 182 3.13 3.29 -14.84
CA ALA A 182 3.83 3.42 -13.56
C ALA A 182 5.36 3.61 -13.72
N ASP A 183 5.96 3.00 -14.73
CA ASP A 183 7.37 3.19 -15.04
C ASP A 183 7.63 4.60 -15.55
N LEU A 184 6.78 5.11 -16.45
CA LEU A 184 6.86 6.49 -16.95
C LEU A 184 6.69 7.51 -15.83
N TYR A 185 5.81 7.26 -14.85
CA TYR A 185 5.71 8.10 -13.66
C TYR A 185 7.03 8.16 -12.87
N VAL A 186 7.63 7.01 -12.56
CA VAL A 186 8.91 6.93 -11.83
C VAL A 186 10.04 7.61 -12.62
N LEU A 187 10.12 7.34 -13.92
CA LEU A 187 11.11 7.94 -14.81
C LEU A 187 10.93 9.45 -14.96
N GLY A 188 9.68 9.93 -15.02
CA GLY A 188 9.35 11.35 -15.06
C GLY A 188 9.72 12.08 -13.77
N ARG A 189 9.54 11.45 -12.61
CA ARG A 189 9.95 11.99 -11.30
C ARG A 189 11.46 12.23 -11.23
N ILE A 190 12.27 11.32 -11.76
CA ILE A 190 13.73 11.49 -11.83
C ILE A 190 14.20 12.25 -13.09
N GLY A 191 13.30 12.78 -13.91
CA GLY A 191 13.65 13.60 -15.09
C GLY A 191 14.32 12.82 -16.24
N VAL A 192 14.01 11.53 -16.39
CA VAL A 192 14.41 10.72 -17.56
C VAL A 192 13.41 10.88 -18.70
N THR A 193 12.12 10.99 -18.37
CA THR A 193 11.02 11.25 -19.30
C THR A 193 10.27 12.50 -18.89
N GLU A 194 9.23 12.88 -19.64
CA GLU A 194 8.30 13.93 -19.22
C GLU A 194 7.68 13.57 -17.85
N ARG A 195 7.53 14.59 -17.00
CA ARG A 195 6.98 14.42 -15.65
C ARG A 195 5.47 14.16 -15.75
N VAL A 196 5.03 13.03 -15.20
CA VAL A 196 3.60 12.72 -15.02
C VAL A 196 3.19 13.23 -13.65
N LEU A 197 2.26 14.19 -13.61
CA LEU A 197 1.73 14.72 -12.35
C LEU A 197 0.65 13.79 -11.79
N MET A 198 0.80 13.42 -10.53
CA MET A 198 -0.13 12.55 -9.80
C MET A 198 -0.40 13.17 -8.43
N PRO A 199 -1.43 14.03 -8.31
CA PRO A 199 -1.85 14.57 -7.03
C PRO A 199 -2.04 13.45 -5.99
N GLY A 200 -1.59 13.69 -4.76
CA GLY A 200 -1.51 12.66 -3.70
C GLY A 200 -0.22 11.83 -3.73
N LEU A 201 0.19 11.26 -4.87
CA LEU A 201 1.47 10.53 -4.94
C LEU A 201 2.69 11.47 -4.98
N ASP A 202 2.52 12.65 -5.58
CA ASP A 202 3.58 13.66 -5.69
C ASP A 202 3.93 14.32 -4.35
N GLU A 203 3.11 14.13 -3.32
CA GLU A 203 3.37 14.59 -1.96
C GLU A 203 4.41 13.72 -1.24
N PHE A 204 4.63 12.50 -1.73
CA PHE A 204 5.54 11.54 -1.10
C PHE A 204 6.90 11.50 -1.79
N GLU A 205 7.93 11.15 -1.00
CA GLU A 205 9.22 10.72 -1.52
C GLU A 205 9.03 9.59 -2.56
N LEU A 206 9.80 9.61 -3.65
CA LEU A 206 9.66 8.65 -4.77
C LEU A 206 9.64 7.19 -4.32
N GLY A 207 10.50 6.83 -3.37
CA GLY A 207 10.53 5.46 -2.84
C GLY A 207 9.22 5.04 -2.18
N GLU A 208 8.56 5.94 -1.46
CA GLU A 208 7.25 5.69 -0.87
C GLU A 208 6.15 5.62 -1.93
N ALA A 209 6.13 6.58 -2.87
CA ALA A 209 5.19 6.60 -3.98
C ALA A 209 5.27 5.30 -4.80
N SER A 210 6.48 4.81 -5.11
CA SER A 210 6.64 3.54 -5.84
C SER A 210 6.14 2.32 -5.06
N ALA A 211 6.24 2.34 -3.74
CA ALA A 211 5.65 1.33 -2.87
C ALA A 211 4.12 1.35 -2.95
N VAL A 212 3.53 2.54 -2.87
CA VAL A 212 2.08 2.74 -2.96
C VAL A 212 1.56 2.22 -4.30
N LEU A 213 2.23 2.52 -5.41
CA LEU A 213 1.86 1.96 -6.72
C LEU A 213 1.82 0.43 -6.71
N SER A 214 2.80 -0.20 -6.06
CA SER A 214 2.80 -1.66 -5.92
C SER A 214 1.65 -2.15 -5.04
N TRP A 215 1.36 -1.48 -3.93
CA TRP A 215 0.31 -1.89 -2.99
C TRP A 215 -1.09 -1.72 -3.57
N LEU A 216 -1.35 -0.58 -4.23
CA LEU A 216 -2.60 -0.33 -4.95
C LEU A 216 -2.72 -1.23 -6.17
N GLY A 217 -1.60 -1.55 -6.84
CA GLY A 217 -1.58 -2.52 -7.94
C GLY A 217 -2.08 -3.89 -7.50
N GLU A 218 -1.57 -4.42 -6.39
CA GLU A 218 -2.07 -5.68 -5.84
C GLU A 218 -3.55 -5.61 -5.47
N LEU A 219 -3.97 -4.51 -4.84
CA LEU A 219 -5.38 -4.27 -4.50
C LEU A 219 -6.28 -4.25 -5.75
N ALA A 220 -5.79 -3.66 -6.85
CA ALA A 220 -6.48 -3.64 -8.14
C ALA A 220 -6.59 -5.04 -8.74
N THR A 221 -5.47 -5.77 -8.78
CA THR A 221 -5.35 -7.04 -9.51
C THR A 221 -5.94 -8.24 -8.76
N VAL A 222 -5.60 -8.40 -7.48
CA VAL A 222 -5.96 -9.59 -6.68
C VAL A 222 -6.85 -9.28 -5.48
N GLY A 223 -7.20 -8.00 -5.27
CA GLY A 223 -8.09 -7.57 -4.21
C GLY A 223 -7.49 -7.82 -2.83
N LYS A 224 -8.12 -8.70 -2.05
CA LYS A 224 -7.70 -9.02 -0.68
C LYS A 224 -6.60 -10.08 -0.61
N GLU A 225 -6.33 -10.80 -1.69
CA GLU A 225 -5.33 -11.87 -1.71
C GLU A 225 -3.89 -11.33 -1.74
N ALA A 226 -2.92 -12.21 -1.51
CA ALA A 226 -1.51 -11.84 -1.56
C ALA A 226 -0.93 -12.06 -2.96
N LEU A 227 -0.18 -11.06 -3.45
CA LEU A 227 0.62 -11.15 -4.67
C LEU A 227 2.05 -10.67 -4.36
N ASP A 228 3.05 -11.45 -4.76
CA ASP A 228 4.45 -11.01 -4.71
C ASP A 228 4.88 -10.48 -6.08
N ILE A 229 4.64 -9.19 -6.32
CA ILE A 229 4.98 -8.52 -7.58
C ILE A 229 6.44 -8.76 -7.98
N ARG A 230 7.36 -8.89 -7.01
CA ARG A 230 8.80 -9.04 -7.30
C ARG A 230 9.18 -10.41 -7.85
N SER A 231 8.29 -11.39 -7.76
CA SER A 231 8.46 -12.72 -8.34
C SER A 231 7.83 -12.85 -9.73
N LEU A 232 7.05 -11.85 -10.16
CA LEU A 232 6.42 -11.84 -11.48
C LEU A 232 7.42 -11.55 -12.59
N PRO A 233 7.18 -12.06 -13.81
CA PRO A 233 7.83 -11.55 -15.01
C PRO A 233 7.66 -10.04 -15.13
N PHE A 234 8.66 -9.35 -15.67
CA PHE A 234 8.69 -7.89 -15.72
C PHE A 234 7.47 -7.27 -16.40
N GLY A 235 7.00 -7.84 -17.51
CA GLY A 235 5.78 -7.36 -18.19
C GLY A 235 4.52 -7.44 -17.31
N GLU A 236 4.37 -8.51 -16.54
CA GLU A 236 3.25 -8.67 -15.60
C GLU A 236 3.38 -7.72 -14.40
N ALA A 237 4.59 -7.61 -13.83
CA ALA A 237 4.87 -6.68 -12.73
C ALA A 237 4.57 -5.22 -13.10
N MET A 238 4.90 -4.83 -14.34
CA MET A 238 4.55 -3.54 -14.92
C MET A 238 3.04 -3.31 -14.98
N GLY A 239 2.30 -4.27 -15.53
CA GLY A 239 0.84 -4.21 -15.62
C GLY A 239 0.18 -4.02 -14.25
N VAL A 240 0.61 -4.78 -13.24
CA VAL A 240 0.11 -4.64 -11.86
C VAL A 240 0.39 -3.25 -11.30
N ARG A 241 1.62 -2.74 -11.44
CA ARG A 241 1.97 -1.40 -10.93
C ARG A 241 1.23 -0.29 -11.65
N SER A 242 1.02 -0.43 -12.97
CA SER A 242 0.23 0.53 -13.76
C SER A 242 -1.25 0.52 -13.37
N ALA A 243 -1.83 -0.64 -13.02
CA ALA A 243 -3.16 -0.69 -12.40
C ALA A 243 -3.21 0.06 -11.06
N GLY A 244 -2.13 0.03 -10.27
CA GLY A 244 -1.98 0.83 -9.07
C GLY A 244 -1.95 2.34 -9.34
N LEU A 245 -1.26 2.77 -10.40
CA LEU A 245 -1.27 4.16 -10.85
C LEU A 245 -2.69 4.60 -11.26
N GLU A 246 -3.44 3.75 -11.97
CA GLU A 246 -4.83 4.05 -12.38
C GLU A 246 -5.77 4.26 -11.20
N ILE A 247 -5.57 3.53 -10.09
CA ILE A 247 -6.29 3.79 -8.84
C ILE A 247 -5.85 5.13 -8.24
N ALA A 248 -4.56 5.46 -8.27
CA ALA A 248 -4.03 6.67 -7.66
C ALA A 248 -4.39 7.97 -8.40
N LYS A 249 -4.88 7.92 -9.65
CA LYS A 249 -5.19 9.12 -10.47
C LYS A 249 -6.20 10.08 -9.85
N ASP A 250 -7.11 9.58 -9.04
CA ASP A 250 -8.18 10.35 -8.40
C ASP A 250 -8.17 10.00 -6.91
N TRP A 251 -7.03 10.32 -6.29
CA TRP A 251 -6.78 10.12 -4.88
C TRP A 251 -7.61 11.11 -4.03
N PRO A 252 -8.29 10.69 -2.96
CA PRO A 252 -8.42 9.31 -2.45
C PRO A 252 -9.62 8.52 -3.04
N ASN A 253 -10.49 9.17 -3.80
CA ASN A 253 -11.81 8.68 -4.23
C ASN A 253 -11.80 7.28 -4.88
N ARG A 254 -10.86 7.00 -5.78
CA ARG A 254 -10.77 5.68 -6.45
C ARG A 254 -10.33 4.56 -5.52
N ILE A 255 -9.53 4.88 -4.49
CA ILE A 255 -9.14 3.92 -3.46
C ILE A 255 -10.37 3.57 -2.63
N GLU A 256 -11.12 4.57 -2.16
CA GLU A 256 -12.35 4.36 -1.41
C GLU A 256 -13.37 3.53 -2.20
N ARG A 257 -13.55 3.83 -3.49
CA ARG A 257 -14.41 3.02 -4.37
C ARG A 257 -13.95 1.56 -4.41
N ARG A 258 -12.65 1.31 -4.53
CA ARG A 258 -12.11 -0.06 -4.53
C ARG A 258 -12.30 -0.76 -3.20
N LEU A 259 -12.15 -0.04 -2.08
CA LEU A 259 -12.45 -0.58 -0.74
C LEU A 259 -13.94 -0.93 -0.59
N GLN A 260 -14.83 -0.11 -1.16
CA GLN A 260 -16.26 -0.35 -1.17
C GLN A 260 -16.62 -1.58 -1.99
N GLU A 261 -16.03 -1.76 -3.18
CA GLU A 261 -16.20 -2.97 -3.99
C GLU A 261 -15.81 -4.23 -3.21
N LEU A 262 -14.66 -4.20 -2.49
CA LEU A 262 -14.22 -5.32 -1.65
C LEU A 262 -15.15 -5.57 -0.46
N PHE A 263 -15.75 -4.53 0.11
CA PHE A 263 -16.74 -4.66 1.18
C PHE A 263 -18.04 -5.30 0.69
N GLU A 264 -18.48 -4.95 -0.53
CA GLU A 264 -19.69 -5.47 -1.13
C GLU A 264 -19.58 -6.94 -1.54
N MET A 265 -18.37 -7.43 -1.82
CA MET A 265 -18.13 -8.83 -2.18
C MET A 265 -18.74 -9.82 -1.15
N PRO A 266 -19.44 -10.88 -1.62
CA PRO A 266 -19.97 -11.91 -0.75
C PRO A 266 -18.86 -12.56 0.10
N ARG A 267 -19.15 -12.73 1.39
CA ARG A 267 -18.23 -13.33 2.36
C ARG A 267 -18.99 -14.09 3.42
N ALA A 268 -18.45 -15.23 3.84
CA ALA A 268 -19.03 -16.00 4.93
C ALA A 268 -18.71 -15.37 6.28
N GLY A 269 -19.73 -15.16 7.11
CA GLY A 269 -19.61 -14.80 8.53
C GLY A 269 -19.16 -13.36 8.83
N LYS A 270 -18.85 -13.13 10.12
CA LYS A 270 -18.33 -11.85 10.62
C LYS A 270 -16.87 -11.70 10.20
N GLY A 271 -16.56 -10.62 9.49
CA GLY A 271 -15.18 -10.32 9.12
C GLY A 271 -14.79 -8.90 9.49
N GLY A 272 -13.76 -8.76 10.32
CA GLY A 272 -13.12 -7.47 10.57
C GLY A 272 -12.34 -6.94 9.36
N PRO A 273 -11.59 -5.83 9.50
CA PRO A 273 -10.85 -5.19 8.41
C PRO A 273 -9.98 -6.15 7.59
N LYS A 274 -9.26 -7.07 8.26
CA LYS A 274 -8.44 -8.08 7.58
C LYS A 274 -9.25 -9.02 6.67
N ALA A 275 -10.49 -9.33 7.01
CA ALA A 275 -11.33 -10.20 6.18
C ALA A 275 -11.82 -9.50 4.90
N VAL A 276 -11.93 -8.16 4.92
CA VAL A 276 -12.37 -7.35 3.77
C VAL A 276 -11.19 -6.95 2.89
N TYR A 277 -10.17 -6.38 3.52
CA TYR A 277 -9.05 -5.76 2.80
C TYR A 277 -7.82 -6.67 2.69
N GLY A 278 -7.81 -7.80 3.42
CA GLY A 278 -6.81 -8.85 3.31
C GLY A 278 -5.36 -8.38 3.41
N ARG A 279 -4.56 -8.71 2.40
CA ARG A 279 -3.13 -8.39 2.34
C ARG A 279 -2.87 -6.89 2.40
N PHE A 280 -3.74 -6.07 1.80
CA PHE A 280 -3.59 -4.62 1.80
C PHE A 280 -3.61 -4.06 3.22
N TYR A 281 -4.61 -4.45 4.02
CA TYR A 281 -4.67 -4.08 5.44
C TYR A 281 -3.44 -4.55 6.23
N ASN A 282 -2.97 -5.78 5.99
CA ASN A 282 -1.78 -6.28 6.69
C ASN A 282 -0.53 -5.45 6.40
N ARG A 283 -0.39 -4.87 5.20
CA ARG A 283 0.74 -3.99 4.86
C ARG A 283 0.69 -2.66 5.58
N LEU A 284 -0.51 -2.12 5.76
CA LEU A 284 -0.73 -0.86 6.47
C LEU A 284 -0.58 -1.05 7.99
N TYR A 285 -0.95 -2.24 8.50
CA TYR A 285 -0.79 -2.62 9.90
C TYR A 285 0.65 -2.99 10.28
N ASP A 286 1.50 -3.37 9.33
CA ASP A 286 2.85 -3.88 9.62
C ASP A 286 3.74 -2.83 10.31
N GLN A 287 4.07 -3.10 11.58
CA GLN A 287 4.88 -2.23 12.45
C GLN A 287 6.36 -2.61 12.52
N ARG A 288 6.80 -3.61 11.75
CA ARG A 288 8.21 -4.06 11.78
C ARG A 288 9.19 -2.94 11.40
N PHE A 289 8.68 -1.88 10.80
CA PHE A 289 9.35 -0.60 10.63
C PHE A 289 8.45 0.41 11.36
N GLY A 290 8.95 1.08 12.40
CA GLY A 290 8.17 2.06 13.17
C GLY A 290 7.44 3.05 12.25
N ARG A 291 6.33 3.61 12.73
CA ARG A 291 5.48 4.52 11.91
C ARG A 291 6.22 5.81 11.50
N ASP A 292 7.30 6.15 12.20
CA ASP A 292 8.12 7.33 11.92
C ASP A 292 8.78 7.25 10.53
N GLY A 293 8.44 8.21 9.67
CA GLY A 293 9.03 8.33 8.33
C GLY A 293 8.34 7.53 7.22
N HIS A 294 7.10 7.08 7.44
CA HIS A 294 6.25 6.42 6.44
C HIS A 294 4.93 7.16 6.18
N GLU A 295 5.02 8.33 5.55
CA GLU A 295 3.90 9.25 5.31
C GLU A 295 2.87 8.63 4.39
N ALA A 296 3.32 7.99 3.31
CA ALA A 296 2.42 7.37 2.34
C ALA A 296 1.62 6.20 2.93
N ARG A 297 2.24 5.42 3.82
CA ARG A 297 1.54 4.34 4.55
C ARG A 297 0.49 4.92 5.49
N THR A 298 0.82 6.01 6.18
CA THR A 298 -0.09 6.68 7.12
C THR A 298 -1.30 7.26 6.39
N ALA A 299 -1.09 7.91 5.25
CA ALA A 299 -2.16 8.42 4.41
C ALA A 299 -3.11 7.29 3.93
N LEU A 300 -2.56 6.16 3.46
CA LEU A 300 -3.39 5.00 3.09
C LEU A 300 -4.12 4.38 4.28
N ALA A 301 -3.46 4.28 5.44
CA ALA A 301 -4.07 3.75 6.66
C ALA A 301 -5.25 4.61 7.09
N GLN A 302 -5.15 5.93 6.95
CA GLN A 302 -6.25 6.86 7.24
C GLN A 302 -7.46 6.63 6.30
N ILE A 303 -7.24 6.49 5.00
CA ILE A 303 -8.34 6.19 4.04
C ILE A 303 -9.04 4.87 4.41
N VAL A 304 -8.26 3.84 4.73
CA VAL A 304 -8.81 2.54 5.17
C VAL A 304 -9.52 2.66 6.53
N GLU A 305 -8.99 3.48 7.44
CA GLU A 305 -9.58 3.74 8.75
C GLU A 305 -10.94 4.42 8.63
N GLU A 306 -11.02 5.50 7.87
CA GLU A 306 -12.25 6.26 7.61
C GLU A 306 -13.31 5.36 6.95
N HIS A 307 -12.95 4.65 5.87
CA HIS A 307 -13.87 3.71 5.23
C HIS A 307 -14.32 2.59 6.19
N ALA A 308 -13.42 2.04 7.00
CA ALA A 308 -13.75 0.97 7.91
C ALA A 308 -14.70 1.44 9.03
N LEU A 309 -14.44 2.59 9.65
CA LEU A 309 -15.30 3.15 10.69
C LEU A 309 -16.69 3.54 10.16
N GLU A 310 -16.78 3.86 8.88
CA GLU A 310 -18.06 4.16 8.23
C GLU A 310 -18.90 2.90 7.95
N ARG A 311 -18.27 1.74 7.66
CA ARG A 311 -18.96 0.58 7.04
C ARG A 311 -18.83 -0.75 7.77
N LEU A 312 -17.77 -0.95 8.55
CA LEU A 312 -17.52 -2.23 9.21
C LEU A 312 -18.13 -2.26 10.61
N PRO A 313 -18.84 -3.34 10.97
CA PRO A 313 -19.37 -3.47 12.31
C PRO A 313 -18.27 -3.77 13.32
N PHE A 314 -18.07 -2.85 14.25
CA PHE A 314 -17.10 -3.00 15.32
C PHE A 314 -17.73 -3.44 16.64
N GLY A 315 -17.01 -4.31 17.36
CA GLY A 315 -17.42 -4.83 18.66
C GLY A 315 -16.94 -3.95 19.81
N VAL A 316 -17.32 -4.33 21.03
CA VAL A 316 -16.77 -3.76 22.26
C VAL A 316 -15.27 -4.03 22.31
N ASP A 317 -14.48 -3.04 22.75
CA ASP A 317 -13.03 -3.11 22.90
C ASP A 317 -12.24 -3.51 21.65
N THR A 318 -12.85 -3.36 20.47
CA THR A 318 -12.15 -3.62 19.22
C THR A 318 -11.28 -2.42 18.84
N THR A 319 -10.12 -2.69 18.27
CA THR A 319 -9.21 -1.66 17.79
C THR A 319 -8.99 -1.79 16.28
N LEU A 320 -8.69 -0.65 15.65
CA LEU A 320 -8.32 -0.52 14.26
C LEU A 320 -7.03 0.28 14.19
N PHE A 321 -5.96 -0.31 13.65
CA PHE A 321 -4.62 0.28 13.70
C PHE A 321 -4.20 0.74 15.11
N GLU A 322 -4.57 -0.06 16.13
CA GLU A 322 -4.37 0.19 17.58
C GLU A 322 -5.16 1.36 18.17
N LYS A 323 -6.05 1.98 17.38
CA LYS A 323 -6.95 3.01 17.86
C LYS A 323 -8.30 2.39 18.25
N PRO A 324 -8.92 2.83 19.35
CA PRO A 324 -10.28 2.41 19.69
C PRO A 324 -11.30 2.79 18.60
N THR A 325 -12.30 1.94 18.38
CA THR A 325 -13.31 2.10 17.31
C THR A 325 -14.62 2.72 17.79
N PHE A 326 -14.58 3.53 18.86
CA PHE A 326 -15.78 4.14 19.46
C PHE A 326 -16.52 5.07 18.49
N SER A 327 -15.79 5.69 17.55
CA SER A 327 -16.34 6.55 16.50
C SER A 327 -16.97 5.78 15.33
N SER A 328 -16.95 4.44 15.34
CA SER A 328 -17.58 3.66 14.28
C SER A 328 -19.08 3.93 14.20
N LYS A 329 -19.55 4.22 12.99
CA LYS A 329 -20.98 4.35 12.68
C LYS A 329 -21.69 3.00 12.66
N MET A 330 -20.96 1.92 12.39
CA MET A 330 -21.49 0.57 12.39
C MET A 330 -20.98 -0.21 13.60
N VAL A 331 -21.89 -0.80 14.36
CA VAL A 331 -21.59 -1.66 15.50
C VAL A 331 -22.07 -3.08 15.25
N THR A 332 -21.39 -4.06 15.85
CA THR A 332 -21.92 -5.43 15.81
C THR A 332 -23.25 -5.50 16.54
N LEU A 333 -24.12 -6.44 16.15
CA LEU A 333 -25.41 -6.67 16.84
C LEU A 333 -25.28 -6.92 18.35
N GLN A 334 -24.16 -7.51 18.79
CA GLN A 334 -23.89 -7.69 20.23
C GLN A 334 -23.60 -6.36 20.93
N HIS A 335 -22.84 -5.48 20.28
CA HIS A 335 -22.52 -4.15 20.79
C HIS A 335 -23.76 -3.23 20.74
N ALA A 336 -24.58 -3.32 19.69
CA ALA A 336 -25.85 -2.60 19.60
C ALA A 336 -26.80 -2.97 20.75
N ALA A 337 -26.95 -4.28 21.02
CA ALA A 337 -27.74 -4.77 22.15
C ALA A 337 -27.20 -4.21 23.48
N LEU A 338 -25.88 -4.21 23.67
CA LEU A 338 -25.24 -3.64 24.86
C LEU A 338 -25.53 -2.13 25.02
N ILE A 339 -25.38 -1.35 23.95
CA ILE A 339 -25.66 0.10 23.94
C ILE A 339 -27.12 0.35 24.34
N SER A 340 -28.05 -0.40 23.73
CA SER A 340 -29.49 -0.22 23.94
C SER A 340 -30.01 -0.70 25.30
N GLY A 341 -29.24 -1.51 26.03
CA GLY A 341 -29.69 -2.19 27.25
C GLY A 341 -30.65 -3.38 27.02
N PHE A 342 -30.99 -3.72 25.78
CA PHE A 342 -31.79 -4.91 25.47
C PHE A 342 -30.93 -6.17 25.39
N LYS A 343 -31.51 -7.33 25.72
CA LYS A 343 -30.91 -8.61 25.32
C LYS A 343 -30.97 -8.71 23.79
N LYS A 344 -29.99 -9.39 23.19
CA LYS A 344 -29.85 -9.48 21.74
C LYS A 344 -31.12 -9.95 20.99
N PRO A 345 -31.87 -10.99 21.43
CA PRO A 345 -33.11 -11.37 20.76
C PRO A 345 -34.18 -10.27 20.80
N ASP A 346 -34.21 -9.51 21.89
CA ASP A 346 -35.20 -8.47 22.16
C ASP A 346 -34.89 -7.23 21.32
N PHE A 347 -33.61 -6.87 21.23
CA PHE A 347 -33.12 -5.83 20.32
C PHE A 347 -33.59 -6.06 18.88
N ILE A 348 -33.41 -7.29 18.36
CA ILE A 348 -33.81 -7.63 16.98
C ILE A 348 -35.31 -7.43 16.79
N LYS A 349 -36.13 -7.90 17.74
CA LYS A 349 -37.59 -7.81 17.68
C LYS A 349 -38.07 -6.37 17.73
N VAL A 350 -37.53 -5.58 18.66
CA VAL A 350 -37.83 -4.15 18.84
C VAL A 350 -37.49 -3.39 17.57
N ALA A 351 -36.27 -3.57 17.05
CA ALA A 351 -35.83 -2.89 15.83
C ALA A 351 -36.58 -3.35 14.57
N ALA A 352 -37.00 -4.62 14.49
CA ALA A 352 -37.87 -5.11 13.42
C ALA A 352 -39.29 -4.52 13.51
N GLY A 353 -39.85 -4.41 14.73
CA GLY A 353 -41.16 -3.77 14.97
C GLY A 353 -41.21 -2.30 14.58
N MET A 354 -40.07 -1.61 14.63
CA MET A 354 -39.91 -0.24 14.14
C MET A 354 -39.67 -0.14 12.62
N GLY A 355 -39.61 -1.28 11.91
CA GLY A 355 -39.36 -1.33 10.47
C GLY A 355 -37.90 -1.06 10.07
N ILE A 356 -36.94 -1.18 10.99
CA ILE A 356 -35.57 -0.73 10.80
C ILE A 356 -34.62 -1.87 10.40
N ILE A 357 -34.88 -3.11 10.86
CA ILE A 357 -34.12 -4.29 10.41
C ILE A 357 -34.87 -4.95 9.25
N LEU A 358 -34.38 -4.72 8.03
CA LEU A 358 -34.88 -5.37 6.81
C LEU A 358 -34.05 -6.61 6.41
N GLU A 359 -32.86 -6.79 6.98
CA GLU A 359 -31.91 -7.83 6.59
C GLU A 359 -31.81 -8.94 7.66
N GLU A 360 -32.10 -10.18 7.27
CA GLU A 360 -31.99 -11.34 8.15
C GLU A 360 -30.66 -12.09 7.98
N GLY A 361 -30.24 -12.81 9.03
CA GLY A 361 -29.17 -13.80 8.93
C GLY A 361 -27.77 -13.21 8.79
N ASP A 362 -27.07 -13.59 7.72
CA ASP A 362 -25.64 -13.28 7.53
C ASP A 362 -25.39 -11.85 7.05
N GLU A 363 -26.36 -11.19 6.40
CA GLU A 363 -26.23 -9.79 5.99
C GLU A 363 -26.17 -8.84 7.19
N LEU A 364 -27.07 -9.00 8.16
CA LEU A 364 -27.02 -8.25 9.43
C LEU A 364 -25.72 -8.50 10.20
N ARG A 365 -25.13 -9.69 10.10
CA ARG A 365 -23.82 -9.98 10.70
C ARG A 365 -22.68 -9.30 9.96
N ARG A 366 -22.80 -9.14 8.64
CA ARG A 366 -21.79 -8.56 7.75
C ARG A 366 -21.76 -7.04 7.82
N ARG A 367 -22.94 -6.41 7.78
CA ARG A 367 -23.12 -4.95 7.77
C ARG A 367 -23.24 -4.39 9.18
N GLY A 368 -23.81 -5.17 10.10
CA GLY A 368 -24.07 -4.75 11.48
C GLY A 368 -25.25 -3.81 11.58
N VAL A 369 -25.21 -2.99 12.62
CA VAL A 369 -26.29 -2.08 12.98
C VAL A 369 -25.70 -0.68 13.10
N GLU A 370 -26.42 0.32 12.60
CA GLU A 370 -26.04 1.71 12.81
C GLU A 370 -26.02 2.02 14.31
N ARG A 371 -24.95 2.67 14.77
CA ARG A 371 -24.79 3.06 16.17
C ARG A 371 -25.92 3.99 16.62
N ALA A 372 -26.30 4.95 15.77
CA ALA A 372 -27.39 5.88 16.03
C ALA A 372 -28.69 5.15 16.39
N LEU A 373 -29.02 4.06 15.68
CA LEU A 373 -30.18 3.22 16.02
C LEU A 373 -30.05 2.60 17.41
N ALA A 374 -28.87 2.12 17.77
CA ALA A 374 -28.65 1.53 19.09
C ALA A 374 -28.82 2.57 20.21
N ASP A 375 -28.35 3.80 19.97
CA ASP A 375 -28.51 4.94 20.88
C ASP A 375 -29.99 5.36 21.00
N ASP A 376 -30.72 5.44 19.89
CA ASP A 376 -32.16 5.74 19.87
C ASP A 376 -32.97 4.69 20.66
N LEU A 377 -32.61 3.41 20.51
CA LEU A 377 -33.23 2.33 21.27
C LEU A 377 -32.85 2.36 22.76
N ALA A 378 -31.64 2.82 23.10
CA ALA A 378 -31.26 3.06 24.48
C ALA A 378 -32.13 4.16 25.11
N ASP A 379 -32.43 5.22 24.35
CA ASP A 379 -33.34 6.29 24.77
C ASP A 379 -34.77 5.80 24.98
N ILE A 380 -35.29 4.97 24.06
CA ILE A 380 -36.60 4.34 24.22
C ILE A 380 -36.61 3.45 25.47
N ARG A 381 -35.60 2.58 25.63
CA ARG A 381 -35.51 1.69 26.78
C ARG A 381 -35.50 2.43 28.11
N ARG A 382 -34.80 3.57 28.19
CA ARG A 382 -34.73 4.41 29.40
C ARG A 382 -36.07 5.06 29.79
N ARG A 383 -36.98 5.24 28.84
CA ARG A 383 -38.28 5.92 29.05
C ARG A 383 -39.47 4.96 29.04
N SER A 384 -39.20 3.65 28.99
CA SER A 384 -40.22 2.63 28.89
C SER A 384 -40.08 1.59 29.98
N LEU A 385 -41.22 1.08 30.43
CA LEU A 385 -41.33 -0.11 31.28
C LEU A 385 -41.65 -1.30 30.38
N THR A 386 -41.02 -2.44 30.63
CA THR A 386 -41.48 -3.71 30.05
C THR A 386 -42.83 -4.10 30.68
N GLY A 387 -43.59 -5.00 30.05
CA GLY A 387 -44.82 -5.51 30.65
C GLY A 387 -44.60 -6.18 32.01
N GLU A 388 -43.43 -6.81 32.20
CA GLU A 388 -43.00 -7.37 33.50
C GLU A 388 -42.70 -6.26 34.52
N GLU A 389 -41.94 -5.23 34.15
CA GLU A 389 -41.66 -4.07 35.02
C GLU A 389 -42.93 -3.29 35.36
N LEU A 390 -43.84 -3.13 34.40
CA LEU A 390 -45.12 -2.47 34.61
C LEU A 390 -46.02 -3.27 35.55
N ALA A 391 -46.06 -4.60 35.41
CA ALA A 391 -46.79 -5.48 36.32
C ALA A 391 -46.22 -5.36 37.74
N ASP A 392 -44.91 -5.48 37.89
CA ASP A 392 -44.22 -5.37 39.18
C ASP A 392 -44.46 -4.01 39.83
N GLU A 393 -44.28 -2.91 39.10
CA GLU A 393 -44.48 -1.55 39.63
C GLU A 393 -45.96 -1.24 39.95
N ALA A 394 -46.90 -1.77 39.17
CA ALA A 394 -48.33 -1.62 39.41
C ALA A 394 -48.89 -2.61 40.47
N CYS A 395 -48.05 -3.53 40.99
CA CYS A 395 -48.47 -4.64 41.86
C CYS A 395 -49.55 -5.54 41.22
N LEU A 396 -49.43 -5.79 39.91
CA LEU A 396 -50.27 -6.67 39.12
C LEU A 396 -49.49 -7.92 38.70
N ASP A 397 -50.18 -8.95 38.24
CA ASP A 397 -49.52 -10.03 37.50
C ASP A 397 -49.51 -9.73 35.98
N LEU A 398 -48.77 -10.55 35.23
CA LEU A 398 -48.67 -10.38 33.79
C LEU A 398 -49.99 -10.70 33.06
N GLU A 399 -50.86 -11.54 33.63
CA GLU A 399 -52.17 -11.85 33.02
C GLU A 399 -53.10 -10.63 33.10
N ASP A 400 -53.04 -9.85 34.17
CA ASP A 400 -53.75 -8.58 34.30
C ASP A 400 -53.27 -7.57 33.24
N ILE A 401 -51.96 -7.45 33.01
CA ILE A 401 -51.41 -6.61 31.93
C ILE A 401 -51.95 -7.06 30.56
N VAL A 402 -51.99 -8.37 30.29
CA VAL A 402 -52.57 -8.92 29.05
C VAL A 402 -54.06 -8.59 28.92
N ARG A 403 -54.82 -8.69 30.02
CA ARG A 403 -56.25 -8.37 30.04
C ARG A 403 -56.48 -6.89 29.75
N LEU A 404 -55.74 -6.01 30.41
CA LEU A 404 -55.81 -4.55 30.25
C LEU A 404 -55.43 -4.11 28.84
N LYS A 405 -54.42 -4.77 28.24
CA LYS A 405 -54.07 -4.59 26.83
C LYS A 405 -55.21 -5.03 25.90
N SER A 406 -55.79 -6.20 26.16
CA SER A 406 -56.87 -6.76 25.33
C SER A 406 -58.16 -5.93 25.40
N SER A 407 -58.41 -5.26 26.53
CA SER A 407 -59.51 -4.31 26.70
C SER A 407 -59.17 -2.88 26.27
N ALA A 408 -57.99 -2.65 25.66
CA ALA A 408 -57.49 -1.35 25.20
C ALA A 408 -57.39 -0.28 26.29
N VAL A 409 -57.27 -0.69 27.56
CA VAL A 409 -57.07 0.23 28.70
C VAL A 409 -55.65 0.78 28.69
N ILE A 410 -54.69 -0.08 28.39
CA ILE A 410 -53.31 0.28 28.11
C ILE A 410 -52.98 -0.19 26.70
N ALA A 411 -52.14 0.56 26.00
CA ALA A 411 -51.59 0.15 24.72
C ALA A 411 -50.06 0.18 24.82
N PRO A 412 -49.37 -0.88 24.42
CA PRO A 412 -47.92 -0.82 24.34
C PRO A 412 -47.54 0.18 23.26
N TYR A 413 -46.56 1.02 23.58
CA TYR A 413 -45.92 1.91 22.61
C TYR A 413 -45.18 1.07 21.54
N LEU A 414 -44.59 -0.05 21.95
CA LEU A 414 -44.00 -1.03 21.05
C LEU A 414 -44.33 -2.45 21.50
N ALA A 415 -44.95 -3.22 20.60
CA ALA A 415 -45.31 -4.60 20.86
C ALA A 415 -44.05 -5.49 20.91
N GLY A 416 -43.90 -6.24 22.00
CA GLY A 416 -42.88 -7.27 22.16
C GLY A 416 -43.31 -8.60 21.53
N ALA A 417 -42.41 -9.58 21.53
CA ALA A 417 -42.76 -10.95 21.11
C ALA A 417 -43.61 -11.70 22.14
N THR A 418 -43.59 -11.24 23.38
CA THR A 418 -44.46 -11.69 24.46
C THR A 418 -45.00 -10.45 25.17
N PRO A 419 -46.14 -10.56 25.88
CA PRO A 419 -46.66 -9.45 26.68
C PRO A 419 -45.68 -8.93 27.73
N ALA A 420 -44.83 -9.79 28.29
CA ALA A 420 -43.75 -9.39 29.21
C ALA A 420 -42.75 -8.41 28.57
N MET A 421 -42.58 -8.49 27.26
CA MET A 421 -41.63 -7.67 26.50
C MET A 421 -42.28 -6.46 25.84
N ASP A 422 -43.59 -6.29 25.96
CA ASP A 422 -44.25 -5.08 25.49
C ASP A 422 -43.64 -3.87 26.20
N LEU A 423 -43.34 -2.82 25.44
CA LEU A 423 -42.83 -1.57 26.00
C LEU A 423 -43.97 -0.58 26.15
N TYR A 424 -44.16 -0.12 27.37
CA TYR A 424 -45.14 0.90 27.73
C TYR A 424 -44.42 2.20 28.06
N HIS A 425 -45.02 3.34 27.73
CA HIS A 425 -44.57 4.61 28.30
C HIS A 425 -44.76 4.58 29.82
N SER A 426 -43.90 5.29 30.55
CA SER A 426 -44.05 5.49 32.00
C SER A 426 -45.44 6.00 32.40
N ASP A 427 -46.14 6.71 31.51
CA ASP A 427 -47.48 7.25 31.75
C ASP A 427 -48.56 6.15 31.84
N ALA A 428 -48.29 4.97 31.29
CA ALA A 428 -49.16 3.81 31.47
C ALA A 428 -49.25 3.42 32.96
N LEU A 429 -48.15 3.53 33.71
CA LEU A 429 -48.16 3.29 35.15
C LEU A 429 -49.07 4.30 35.86
N GLN A 430 -49.02 5.59 35.50
CA GLN A 430 -49.91 6.59 36.08
C GLN A 430 -51.39 6.28 35.80
N THR A 431 -51.69 5.76 34.61
CA THR A 431 -53.03 5.34 34.22
C THR A 431 -53.52 4.18 35.09
N LEU A 432 -52.64 3.21 35.39
CA LEU A 432 -52.95 2.08 36.25
C LEU A 432 -53.04 2.45 37.74
N MET A 433 -52.22 3.41 38.20
CA MET A 433 -52.22 3.87 39.60
C MET A 433 -53.40 4.79 39.94
N ASN A 434 -53.99 5.44 38.94
CA ASN A 434 -55.24 6.18 39.09
C ASN A 434 -56.40 5.18 39.24
N ARG A 435 -56.74 4.87 40.50
CA ARG A 435 -57.67 3.84 41.00
C ARG A 435 -59.10 3.79 40.41
N GLU A 436 -59.43 4.61 39.42
CA GLU A 436 -60.75 4.59 38.75
C GLU A 436 -60.79 3.64 37.54
N VAL A 437 -59.66 3.03 37.16
CA VAL A 437 -59.49 2.24 35.91
C VAL A 437 -59.39 0.72 36.16
N LEU A 438 -59.06 0.29 37.38
CA LEU A 438 -59.01 -1.12 37.81
C LEU A 438 -60.28 -1.47 38.60
#